data_AF-A0A2D5ZD86-F1
#
_entry.id   AF-A0A2D5ZD86-F1
#
_cell.length_a   1.000
_cell.length_b   1.000
_cell.length_c   1.000
_cell.angle_alpha   90.00
_cell.angle_beta   90.00
_cell.angle_gamma   90.00
#
_symmetry.space_group_name_H-M   'P 1'
#
loop_
_entity.id
_entity.type
_entity.pdbx_description
1 polymer ?
#
loop_
_entity_poly.entity_id
_entity_poly.type
_entity_poly.pdbx_seq_one_letter_code
_entity_poly.pdbx_strand_id
1 'polypeptide(L)'
;MTVAGCAPYVNIPPQAGDLANHNPNNRNVLNVESKAVRAVAEDFGLAEPFAVEPLADTTAHNHLTLMPRIGELATAENVEGLATISVRKVYIRGAKANVSMVYTPARAEEGRRFVTVDLRREAFRGWTANLVKAWRFEVERALIDPETNSAVVVNP
;
A
#
# COMPACT_ATOMS: atom_id res chain seq x y z
N MET A 1 -4.71 -2.96 35.74
CA MET A 1 -5.00 -3.78 34.55
C MET A 1 -4.36 -3.06 33.38
N THR A 2 -3.15 -3.46 33.03
CA THR A 2 -2.24 -2.72 32.14
C THR A 2 -2.17 -3.47 30.82
N VAL A 3 -2.68 -2.88 29.73
CA VAL A 3 -2.51 -3.45 28.39
C VAL A 3 -1.24 -2.83 27.81
N ALA A 4 -0.16 -3.60 27.85
CA ALA A 4 1.10 -3.26 27.22
C ALA A 4 0.96 -3.38 25.69
N GLY A 5 0.86 -2.24 25.00
CA GLY A 5 1.06 -2.15 23.56
C GLY A 5 2.55 -1.96 23.26
N CYS A 6 3.24 -3.05 22.94
CA CYS A 6 4.59 -3.04 22.36
C CYS A 6 4.41 -3.20 20.85
N ALA A 7 4.59 -2.19 19.99
CA ALA A 7 5.82 -1.64 19.39
C ALA A 7 5.57 -1.57 17.85
N PRO A 8 6.37 -0.88 17.00
CA PRO A 8 7.17 0.34 17.15
C PRO A 8 6.73 1.40 16.11
N TYR A 9 6.26 2.58 16.53
CA TYR A 9 6.04 3.69 15.59
C TYR A 9 7.01 4.83 15.83
N VAL A 10 7.69 5.20 14.74
CA VAL A 10 8.43 6.45 14.55
C VAL A 10 7.59 7.63 15.06
N ASN A 11 7.97 8.13 16.23
CA ASN A 11 7.92 9.51 16.72
C ASN A 11 6.82 10.48 16.23
N ILE A 12 5.56 10.03 16.09
CA ILE A 12 4.41 10.92 15.93
C ILE A 12 3.45 10.67 17.10
N PRO A 13 3.20 11.65 17.97
CA PRO A 13 2.30 11.45 19.10
C PRO A 13 0.87 11.18 18.60
N PRO A 14 0.17 10.20 19.19
CA PRO A 14 -1.21 9.89 18.83
C PRO A 14 -2.12 11.09 19.14
N GLN A 15 -3.02 11.44 18.21
CA GLN A 15 -4.05 12.48 18.41
C GLN A 15 -5.43 11.86 18.63
N ALA A 16 -6.32 12.62 19.25
CA ALA A 16 -7.71 12.22 19.44
C ALA A 16 -8.39 11.95 18.08
N GLY A 17 -8.93 10.73 17.92
CA GLY A 17 -9.52 10.27 16.65
C GLY A 17 -8.56 9.48 15.75
N ASP A 18 -7.30 9.28 16.17
CA ASP A 18 -6.39 8.34 15.52
C ASP A 18 -6.87 6.92 15.77
N LEU A 19 -7.55 6.36 14.77
CA LEU A 19 -7.73 4.93 14.64
C LEU A 19 -6.41 4.37 14.09
N ALA A 20 -5.48 4.05 14.98
CA ALA A 20 -4.37 3.14 14.69
C ALA A 20 -4.92 1.71 14.44
N ASN A 21 -5.83 1.59 13.49
CA ASN A 21 -6.51 0.35 13.17
C ASN A 21 -5.59 -0.41 12.22
N HIS A 22 -4.54 -0.98 12.80
CA HIS A 22 -3.56 -1.81 12.09
C HIS A 22 -4.11 -3.18 11.70
N ASN A 23 -5.40 -3.45 11.95
CA ASN A 23 -5.99 -4.72 11.56
C ASN A 23 -6.31 -4.71 10.05
N PRO A 24 -5.54 -5.43 9.21
CA PRO A 24 -5.77 -5.52 7.78
C PRO A 24 -7.16 -6.09 7.44
N ASN A 25 -7.75 -6.86 8.36
CA ASN A 25 -9.06 -7.49 8.20
C ASN A 25 -10.21 -6.57 8.63
N ASN A 26 -9.95 -5.34 9.07
CA ASN A 26 -11.00 -4.40 9.41
C ASN A 26 -11.69 -3.87 8.14
N ARG A 27 -13.03 -3.79 8.16
CA ARG A 27 -13.83 -3.29 7.02
C ARG A 27 -13.37 -1.93 6.50
N ASN A 28 -12.96 -1.00 7.37
CA ASN A 28 -12.47 0.31 6.93
C ASN A 28 -11.11 0.22 6.22
N VAL A 29 -10.20 -0.64 6.71
CA VAL A 29 -8.90 -0.85 6.08
C VAL A 29 -9.08 -1.48 4.70
N LEU A 30 -9.88 -2.54 4.59
CA LEU A 30 -10.23 -3.18 3.32
C LEU A 30 -10.88 -2.22 2.31
N ASN A 31 -11.74 -1.30 2.78
CA ASN A 31 -12.35 -0.28 1.93
C ASN A 31 -11.32 0.75 1.43
N VAL A 32 -10.37 1.15 2.27
CA VAL A 32 -9.28 2.05 1.89
C VAL A 32 -8.36 1.36 0.88
N GLU A 33 -7.99 0.11 1.13
CA GLU A 33 -7.13 -0.69 0.25
C GLU A 33 -7.75 -0.86 -1.13
N SER A 34 -9.00 -1.34 -1.21
CA SER A 34 -9.67 -1.54 -2.50
C SER A 34 -9.77 -0.26 -3.33
N LYS A 35 -10.03 0.88 -2.68
CA LYS A 35 -10.07 2.20 -3.36
C LYS A 35 -8.69 2.67 -3.81
N ALA A 36 -7.66 2.44 -3.01
CA ALA A 36 -6.30 2.81 -3.37
C ALA A 36 -5.79 1.96 -4.54
N VAL A 37 -5.96 0.64 -4.50
CA VAL A 37 -5.54 -0.27 -5.57
C VAL A 37 -6.27 0.05 -6.87
N ARG A 38 -7.59 0.30 -6.80
CA ARG A 38 -8.37 0.71 -7.97
C ARG A 38 -7.84 2.00 -8.60
N ALA A 39 -7.54 3.02 -7.79
CA ALA A 39 -7.00 4.28 -8.30
C ALA A 39 -5.65 4.08 -9.00
N VAL A 40 -4.80 3.19 -8.49
CA VAL A 40 -3.52 2.84 -9.13
C VAL A 40 -3.71 2.09 -10.44
N ALA A 41 -4.65 1.13 -10.49
CA ALA A 41 -4.95 0.40 -11.72
C ALA A 41 -5.51 1.32 -12.81
N GLU A 42 -6.38 2.28 -12.45
CA GLU A 42 -6.93 3.29 -13.35
C GLU A 42 -5.83 4.25 -13.86
N ASP A 43 -4.93 4.71 -12.99
CA ASP A 43 -3.83 5.62 -13.35
C ASP A 43 -2.81 4.98 -14.32
N PHE A 44 -2.42 3.72 -14.07
CA PHE A 44 -1.54 2.99 -14.99
C PHE A 44 -2.26 2.47 -16.24
N GLY A 45 -3.57 2.67 -16.36
CA GLY A 45 -4.35 2.23 -17.52
C GLY A 45 -4.30 0.71 -17.72
N LEU A 46 -4.36 -0.06 -16.62
CA LEU A 46 -4.29 -1.52 -16.70
C LEU A 46 -5.52 -2.07 -17.43
N ALA A 47 -5.31 -2.55 -18.67
CA ALA A 47 -6.32 -3.16 -19.51
C ALA A 47 -6.33 -4.69 -19.44
N GLU A 48 -5.30 -5.28 -18.84
CA GLU A 48 -5.12 -6.72 -18.66
C GLU A 48 -5.33 -7.12 -17.19
N PRO A 49 -5.59 -8.40 -16.89
CA PRO A 49 -5.66 -8.88 -15.52
C PRO A 49 -4.39 -8.55 -14.72
N PHE A 50 -4.55 -8.21 -13.45
CA PHE A 50 -3.45 -7.88 -12.56
C PHE A 50 -3.63 -8.50 -11.19
N ALA A 51 -2.51 -8.93 -10.60
CA ALA A 51 -2.48 -9.52 -9.27
C ALA A 51 -2.49 -8.42 -8.21
N VAL A 52 -3.17 -8.70 -7.09
CA VAL A 52 -3.23 -7.80 -5.94
C VAL A 52 -2.69 -8.51 -4.72
N GLU A 53 -1.67 -7.94 -4.10
CA GLU A 53 -1.19 -8.37 -2.79
C GLU A 53 -1.68 -7.35 -1.75
N PRO A 54 -2.63 -7.73 -0.87
CA PRO A 54 -3.17 -6.81 0.14
C PRO A 54 -2.14 -6.59 1.25
N LEU A 55 -2.51 -5.80 2.27
CA LEU A 55 -1.64 -5.62 3.42
C LEU A 55 -1.32 -6.98 4.08
N ALA A 56 -0.11 -7.11 4.63
CA ALA A 56 0.29 -8.30 5.37
C ALA A 56 -0.75 -8.64 6.45
N ASP A 57 -0.93 -9.93 6.71
CA ASP A 57 -1.92 -10.49 7.66
C ASP A 57 -3.40 -10.35 7.24
N THR A 58 -3.68 -9.91 6.01
CA THR A 58 -5.02 -10.05 5.41
C THR A 58 -5.35 -11.52 5.25
N THR A 59 -6.49 -11.96 5.81
CA THR A 59 -6.95 -13.34 5.66
C THR A 59 -7.33 -13.66 4.21
N ALA A 60 -7.18 -14.92 3.80
CA ALA A 60 -7.55 -15.37 2.45
C ALA A 60 -9.00 -15.03 2.07
N HIS A 61 -9.93 -15.15 3.03
CA HIS A 61 -11.32 -14.75 2.81
C HIS A 61 -11.42 -13.26 2.47
N ASN A 62 -10.80 -12.39 3.26
CA ASN A 62 -10.86 -10.95 3.00
C ASN A 62 -10.14 -10.56 1.71
N HIS A 63 -9.03 -11.22 1.38
CA HIS A 63 -8.32 -11.03 0.12
C HIS A 63 -9.22 -11.31 -1.08
N LEU A 64 -9.94 -12.43 -1.09
CA LEU A 64 -10.92 -12.75 -2.15
C LEU A 64 -12.07 -11.74 -2.20
N THR A 65 -12.54 -11.26 -1.05
CA THR A 65 -13.62 -10.24 -1.01
C THR A 65 -13.18 -8.85 -1.50
N LEU A 66 -11.88 -8.57 -1.57
CA LEU A 66 -11.36 -7.30 -2.09
C LEU A 66 -11.48 -7.23 -3.62
N MET A 67 -11.29 -8.34 -4.33
CA MET A 67 -11.20 -8.36 -5.80
C MET A 67 -12.41 -7.69 -6.49
N PRO A 68 -13.67 -8.06 -6.19
CA PRO A 68 -14.81 -7.42 -6.82
C PRO A 68 -14.98 -5.94 -6.46
N ARG A 69 -14.33 -5.46 -5.40
CA ARG A 69 -14.36 -4.03 -5.01
C ARG A 69 -13.32 -3.20 -5.76
N ILE A 70 -12.25 -3.85 -6.21
CA ILE A 70 -11.17 -3.23 -6.98
C ILE A 70 -11.59 -3.11 -8.44
N GLY A 71 -12.03 -4.21 -9.05
CA GLY A 71 -12.47 -4.28 -10.43
C GLY A 71 -12.42 -5.70 -10.98
N GLU A 72 -13.02 -5.92 -12.16
CA GLU A 72 -13.14 -7.24 -12.78
C GLU A 72 -11.80 -7.84 -13.21
N LEU A 73 -10.79 -6.99 -13.45
CA LEU A 73 -9.44 -7.41 -13.85
C LEU A 73 -8.54 -7.78 -12.65
N ALA A 74 -8.96 -7.51 -11.42
CA ALA A 74 -8.16 -7.79 -10.24
C ALA A 74 -8.26 -9.26 -9.85
N THR A 75 -7.11 -9.91 -9.61
CA THR A 75 -7.05 -11.29 -9.13
C THR A 75 -6.23 -11.42 -7.84
N ALA A 76 -6.62 -12.38 -7.00
CA ALA A 76 -5.87 -12.78 -5.82
C ALA A 76 -4.73 -13.76 -6.16
N GLU A 77 -4.76 -14.35 -7.36
CA GLU A 77 -3.76 -15.29 -7.82
C GLU A 77 -2.52 -14.55 -8.33
N ASN A 78 -1.37 -14.87 -7.76
CA ASN A 78 -0.09 -14.36 -8.25
C ASN A 78 0.42 -15.30 -9.35
N VAL A 79 0.12 -14.96 -10.60
CA VAL A 79 0.56 -15.68 -11.79
C VAL A 79 1.77 -14.96 -12.38
N GLU A 80 2.81 -15.72 -12.73
CA GLU A 80 4.01 -15.18 -13.36
C GLU A 80 3.65 -14.43 -14.65
N GLY A 81 4.22 -13.23 -14.81
CA GLY A 81 3.99 -12.37 -15.97
C GLY A 81 2.79 -11.43 -15.86
N LEU A 82 1.99 -11.48 -14.79
CA LEU A 82 1.00 -10.45 -14.52
C LEU A 82 1.62 -9.23 -13.84
N ALA A 83 1.05 -8.05 -14.11
CA ALA A 83 1.36 -6.89 -13.30
C ALA A 83 0.82 -7.09 -11.88
N THR A 84 1.55 -6.63 -10.86
CA THR A 84 1.19 -6.81 -9.45
C THR A 84 1.15 -5.48 -8.73
N ILE A 85 0.06 -5.23 -7.99
CA ILE A 85 -0.05 -4.10 -7.06
C ILE A 85 0.01 -4.64 -5.63
N SER A 86 1.09 -4.33 -4.91
CA SER A 86 1.28 -4.76 -3.53
C SER A 86 1.08 -3.61 -2.54
N VAL A 87 0.12 -3.75 -1.63
CA VAL A 87 -0.10 -2.80 -0.53
C VAL A 87 0.95 -3.03 0.56
N ARG A 88 1.72 -1.99 0.88
CA ARG A 88 2.80 -2.06 1.87
C ARG A 88 2.40 -1.44 3.21
N LYS A 89 1.72 -0.29 3.17
CA LYS A 89 1.31 0.43 4.37
C LYS A 89 0.00 1.18 4.16
N VAL A 90 -0.82 1.19 5.19
CA VAL A 90 -2.08 1.93 5.23
C VAL A 90 -2.11 2.77 6.52
N TYR A 91 -2.32 4.07 6.37
CA TYR A 91 -2.50 5.00 7.47
C TYR A 91 -3.87 5.63 7.37
N ILE A 92 -4.70 5.53 8.41
CA ILE A 92 -6.06 6.10 8.42
C ILE A 92 -6.17 7.07 9.61
N ARG A 93 -6.62 8.29 9.33
CA ARG A 93 -6.86 9.33 10.34
C ARG A 93 -8.16 10.07 10.07
N GLY A 94 -9.17 9.78 10.89
CA GLY A 94 -10.51 10.38 10.73
C GLY A 94 -11.07 10.15 9.33
N ALA A 95 -11.23 11.24 8.57
CA ALA A 95 -11.71 11.22 7.18
C ALA A 95 -10.60 11.24 6.13
N LYS A 96 -9.34 10.94 6.49
CA LYS A 96 -8.21 10.90 5.58
C LYS A 96 -7.50 9.55 5.67
N ALA A 97 -6.92 9.09 4.58
CA ALA A 97 -6.02 7.95 4.59
C ALA A 97 -4.87 8.16 3.61
N ASN A 98 -3.73 7.54 3.90
CA ASN A 98 -2.57 7.48 3.03
C ASN A 98 -2.20 6.01 2.82
N VAL A 99 -2.02 5.59 1.58
CA VAL A 99 -1.70 4.21 1.23
C VAL A 99 -0.43 4.19 0.39
N SER A 100 0.54 3.42 0.86
CA SER A 100 1.80 3.16 0.17
C SER A 100 1.77 1.80 -0.49
N MET A 101 2.03 1.77 -1.79
CA MET A 101 2.00 0.57 -2.63
C MET A 101 3.27 0.43 -3.46
N VAL A 102 3.55 -0.79 -3.89
CA VAL A 102 4.52 -1.09 -4.94
C VAL A 102 3.76 -1.62 -6.14
N TYR A 103 3.90 -0.97 -7.28
CA TYR A 103 3.48 -1.49 -8.57
C TYR A 103 4.65 -2.19 -9.23
N THR A 104 4.44 -3.44 -9.62
CA THR A 104 5.37 -4.26 -10.39
C THR A 104 4.76 -4.49 -11.76
N PRO A 105 5.34 -3.97 -12.85
CA PRO A 105 4.83 -4.20 -14.20
C PRO A 105 5.00 -5.65 -14.63
N ALA A 106 4.17 -6.10 -15.58
CA ALA A 106 4.25 -7.43 -16.18
C ALA A 106 5.61 -7.70 -16.85
N ARG A 107 6.17 -6.66 -17.48
CA ARG A 107 7.49 -6.70 -18.12
C ARG A 107 8.55 -6.15 -17.17
N ALA A 108 9.53 -6.97 -16.81
CA ALA A 108 10.59 -6.60 -15.86
C ALA A 108 11.34 -5.32 -16.25
N GLU A 109 11.50 -5.06 -17.55
CA GLU A 109 12.19 -3.89 -18.12
C GLU A 109 11.56 -2.54 -17.73
N GLU A 110 10.28 -2.52 -17.38
CA GLU A 110 9.57 -1.27 -17.03
C GLU A 110 9.93 -0.76 -15.63
N GLY A 111 10.50 -1.62 -14.77
CA GLY A 111 10.94 -1.30 -13.42
C GLY A 111 9.78 -1.08 -12.43
N ARG A 112 10.04 -1.36 -11.14
CA ARG A 112 9.05 -1.20 -10.07
C ARG A 112 8.79 0.29 -9.77
N ARG A 113 7.59 0.60 -9.28
CA ARG A 113 7.17 1.97 -8.94
C ARG A 113 6.57 2.00 -7.53
N PHE A 114 6.94 2.99 -6.74
CA PHE A 114 6.37 3.22 -5.41
C PHE A 114 5.27 4.24 -5.57
N VAL A 115 4.07 3.90 -5.12
CA VAL A 115 2.91 4.74 -5.32
C VAL A 115 2.32 5.10 -3.98
N THR A 116 2.04 6.39 -3.80
CA THR A 116 1.35 6.91 -2.62
C THR A 116 0.02 7.52 -3.04
N VAL A 117 -1.07 6.95 -2.52
CA VAL A 117 -2.43 7.43 -2.72
C VAL A 117 -2.91 8.11 -1.45
N ASP A 118 -3.42 9.34 -1.57
CA ASP A 118 -4.17 9.97 -0.49
C ASP A 118 -5.67 9.80 -0.75
N LEU A 119 -6.39 9.35 0.26
CA LEU A 119 -7.84 9.19 0.21
C LEU A 119 -8.49 10.14 1.20
N ARG A 120 -9.66 10.65 0.81
CA ARG A 120 -10.54 11.44 1.67
C ARG A 120 -11.89 10.76 1.75
N ARG A 121 -12.45 10.65 2.94
CA ARG A 121 -13.80 10.14 3.15
C ARG A 121 -14.79 11.29 3.04
N GLU A 122 -15.69 11.18 2.08
CA GLU A 122 -16.85 12.05 1.93
C GLU A 122 -18.08 11.39 2.54
N ALA A 123 -18.86 12.15 3.30
CA ALA A 123 -20.14 11.67 3.82
C ALA A 123 -21.02 11.24 2.63
N PHE A 124 -21.70 10.09 2.77
CA PHE A 124 -22.58 9.47 1.76
C PHE A 124 -21.90 8.94 0.48
N ARG A 125 -20.70 9.38 0.13
CA ARG A 125 -19.96 8.90 -1.07
C ARG A 125 -18.84 7.90 -0.77
N GLY A 126 -18.44 7.77 0.50
CA GLY A 126 -17.39 6.84 0.93
C GLY A 126 -16.00 7.42 0.74
N TRP A 127 -14.99 6.55 0.55
CA TRP A 127 -13.62 6.99 0.28
C TRP A 127 -13.46 7.39 -1.19
N THR A 128 -13.03 8.63 -1.41
CA THR A 128 -12.56 9.17 -2.69
C THR A 128 -11.03 9.17 -2.67
N ALA A 129 -10.41 8.80 -3.79
CA ALA A 129 -8.96 8.75 -3.92
C ALA A 129 -8.49 9.92 -4.80
N ASN A 130 -7.43 10.59 -4.36
CA ASN A 130 -6.64 11.46 -5.21
C ASN A 130 -5.24 10.86 -5.27
N LEU A 131 -4.75 10.56 -6.47
CA LEU A 131 -3.38 10.10 -6.61
C LEU A 131 -2.45 11.28 -6.37
N VAL A 132 -1.59 11.19 -5.36
CA VAL A 132 -0.78 12.35 -4.95
C VAL A 132 0.64 12.24 -5.46
N LYS A 133 1.26 11.04 -5.45
CA LYS A 133 2.64 10.84 -5.95
C LYS A 133 2.89 9.41 -6.43
N ALA A 134 3.46 9.25 -7.62
CA ALA A 134 4.07 8.01 -8.08
C ALA A 134 5.56 8.24 -8.31
N TRP A 135 6.40 7.48 -7.60
CA TRP A 135 7.86 7.54 -7.69
C TRP A 135 8.34 6.30 -8.44
N ARG A 136 9.14 6.48 -9.49
CA ARG A 136 9.84 5.37 -10.13
C ARG A 136 11.16 5.14 -9.39
N PHE A 137 11.39 3.92 -8.95
CA PHE A 137 12.65 3.55 -8.32
C PHE A 137 13.06 2.17 -8.81
N GLU A 138 14.27 2.07 -9.36
CA GLU A 138 14.87 0.77 -9.64
C GLU A 138 15.22 0.14 -8.29
N VAL A 139 14.30 -0.68 -7.76
CA VAL A 139 14.47 -1.39 -6.49
C VAL A 139 15.81 -2.12 -6.43
N GLU A 140 16.30 -2.62 -7.55
CA GLU A 140 17.60 -3.30 -7.64
C GLU A 140 18.78 -2.34 -7.41
N ARG A 141 18.76 -1.11 -7.96
CA ARG A 141 19.84 -0.12 -7.67
C ARG A 141 19.85 0.35 -6.23
N ALA A 142 18.69 0.37 -5.55
CA ALA A 142 18.60 0.76 -4.14
C ALA A 142 19.00 -0.35 -3.16
N LEU A 143 18.94 -1.62 -3.59
CA LEU A 143 19.32 -2.78 -2.77
C LEU A 143 20.77 -3.24 -3.03
N ILE A 144 21.41 -2.80 -4.12
CA ILE A 144 22.77 -3.19 -4.52
C ILE A 144 23.88 -2.34 -3.87
N ASP A 145 23.58 -1.30 -3.09
CA ASP A 145 24.64 -0.54 -2.40
C ASP A 145 24.67 -0.76 -0.87
N PRO A 146 25.28 -1.87 -0.38
CA PRO A 146 25.74 -1.98 0.99
C PRO A 146 27.07 -1.22 1.23
N GLU A 147 27.73 -0.67 0.20
CA GLU A 147 29.04 -0.01 0.32
C GLU A 147 28.94 1.48 0.70
N THR A 148 27.81 2.17 0.50
CA THR A 148 27.59 3.52 1.06
C THR A 148 27.30 3.54 2.57
N ASN A 149 27.13 2.38 3.22
CA ASN A 149 27.00 2.29 4.69
C ASN A 149 28.35 2.12 5.42
N SER A 150 29.48 2.29 4.73
CA SER A 150 30.82 2.17 5.30
C SER A 150 31.72 3.38 4.98
N ALA A 151 31.29 4.59 5.36
CA ALA A 151 32.14 5.78 5.45
C ALA A 151 31.40 6.81 6.32
N VAL A 152 31.86 7.32 7.46
CA VAL A 152 33.22 7.64 7.91
C VAL A 152 33.21 7.64 9.45
N VAL A 153 33.98 6.77 10.10
CA VAL A 153 34.42 7.04 11.48
C VAL A 153 35.63 7.97 11.34
N VAL A 154 35.41 9.27 11.51
CA VAL A 154 36.50 10.20 11.77
C VAL A 154 36.86 10.00 13.25
N ASN A 155 37.89 9.20 13.52
CA ASN A 155 38.52 9.23 14.84
C ASN A 155 39.33 10.54 14.96
N PRO A 156 39.24 11.24 16.10
CA PRO A 156 40.11 12.39 16.39
C PRO A 156 41.57 11.99 16.56
#